data_AF-A0AAJ1PF25-F1
#
_entry.id   AF-A0AAJ1PF25-F1
#
_cell.length_a   1.000
_cell.length_b   1.000
_cell.length_c   1.000
_cell.angle_alpha   90.00
_cell.angle_beta   90.00
_cell.angle_gamma   90.00
#
_symmetry.space_group_name_H-M   'P 1'
#
loop_
_entity.id
_entity.type
_entity.pdbx_description
1 polymer ?
#
loop_
_entity_poly.entity_id
_entity_poly.type
_entity_poly.pdbx_seq_one_letter_code
_entity_poly.pdbx_strand_id
1 'polypeptide(L)'
;MNIICKISGLLSVILLIACGGENSNSVSEDKISQSNQNEVTYKLISGTAFSNSALNGANVTAICKDGAGFKNTVNVNVQGKWQGEVDNSKFPCRLQVKANGQSYYSYVEREDNVNINPLTDMVVAYASNQVPGTWYQSGTMTTEKLNSANSALVAELIKKGYGINNDMDLFNAEMKANNPIHQAIQELLEAIKNNRDIKDYDALLMLIKDGNLSQLPVKSDQILVNPLNINIDTTACQQYDSGIIERYNYCTSDVLPDFKEDQLITPFGEKCSLTKVGDMLTVSNGKLTISTFINKDENDGIPSKTSIGTLFVASNPVLSAQEDVLYNIGISFLTNGQINGVSAGNGEGDALVCATTRSRTS
;
A
#
# COMPACT_ATOMS: atom_id res chain seq x y z
N MET A 1 -39.80 4.14 41.17
CA MET A 1 -40.19 3.46 42.42
C MET A 1 -39.19 2.34 42.64
N ASN A 2 -38.30 2.53 43.61
CA ASN A 2 -37.22 1.61 43.99
C ASN A 2 -37.78 0.31 44.57
N ILE A 3 -37.07 -0.81 44.39
CA ILE A 3 -36.84 -1.77 45.48
C ILE A 3 -35.44 -2.38 45.31
N ILE A 4 -34.62 -2.10 46.32
CA ILE A 4 -33.35 -2.73 46.70
C ILE A 4 -33.69 -3.90 47.62
N CYS A 5 -33.05 -5.07 47.44
CA CYS A 5 -32.83 -6.08 48.50
C CYS A 5 -31.91 -7.18 47.96
N LYS A 6 -31.01 -7.84 48.70
CA LYS A 6 -30.25 -7.59 49.92
C LYS A 6 -29.28 -8.80 50.01
N ILE A 7 -28.06 -8.55 50.45
CA ILE A 7 -27.02 -9.55 50.74
C ILE A 7 -27.49 -10.48 51.87
N SER A 8 -27.17 -11.78 51.80
CA SER A 8 -26.99 -12.65 52.98
C SER A 8 -26.17 -13.89 52.60
N GLY A 9 -24.98 -14.02 53.21
CA GLY A 9 -24.18 -15.23 53.17
C GLY A 9 -24.61 -16.25 54.23
N LEU A 10 -24.20 -17.50 54.05
CA LEU A 10 -24.22 -18.50 55.12
C LEU A 10 -22.97 -19.40 55.01
N LEU A 11 -22.08 -19.21 55.99
CA LEU A 11 -21.14 -20.20 56.50
C LEU A 11 -21.95 -21.30 57.21
N SER A 12 -21.59 -22.57 57.04
CA SER A 12 -21.96 -23.62 58.00
C SER A 12 -20.87 -24.68 58.07
N VAL A 13 -20.17 -24.63 59.20
CA VAL A 13 -19.24 -25.61 59.74
C VAL A 13 -20.08 -26.63 60.51
N ILE A 14 -19.89 -27.93 60.24
CA ILE A 14 -20.32 -28.99 61.14
C ILE A 14 -19.09 -29.73 61.61
N LEU A 15 -18.77 -29.52 62.89
CA LEU A 15 -17.87 -30.33 63.69
C LEU A 15 -18.67 -31.52 64.24
N LEU A 16 -18.15 -32.74 64.07
CA LEU A 16 -18.40 -33.86 64.95
C LEU A 16 -17.05 -34.47 65.33
N ILE A 17 -16.78 -34.43 66.63
CA ILE A 17 -15.62 -35.03 67.29
C ILE A 17 -16.02 -36.45 67.69
N ALA A 18 -15.16 -37.42 67.42
CA ALA A 18 -15.10 -38.66 68.19
C ALA A 18 -13.63 -39.11 68.33
N CYS A 19 -13.32 -39.57 69.53
CA CYS A 19 -12.00 -39.74 70.13
C CYS A 19 -11.38 -41.11 69.82
N GLY A 20 -10.05 -41.18 69.72
CA GLY A 20 -9.29 -42.33 70.22
C GLY A 20 -8.36 -43.04 69.23
N GLY A 21 -7.09 -43.16 69.64
CA GLY A 21 -6.24 -44.30 69.29
C GLY A 21 -5.05 -44.00 68.40
N GLU A 22 -3.87 -43.87 69.01
CA GLU A 22 -2.57 -43.79 68.37
C GLU A 22 -2.17 -45.10 67.65
N ASN A 23 -1.31 -44.91 66.64
CA ASN A 23 -0.13 -45.72 66.32
C ASN A 23 -0.11 -46.49 64.96
N SER A 24 0.71 -45.91 64.07
CA SER A 24 1.61 -46.47 63.05
C SER A 24 1.16 -47.54 62.02
N ASN A 25 1.29 -47.10 60.76
CA ASN A 25 1.69 -47.81 59.54
C ASN A 25 1.01 -49.17 59.24
N SER A 26 0.02 -49.12 58.37
CA SER A 26 -0.18 -50.22 57.42
C SER A 26 -0.72 -49.72 56.07
N VAL A 27 -0.44 -50.56 55.09
CA VAL A 27 -0.52 -50.42 53.65
C VAL A 27 -1.96 -50.48 53.15
N SER A 28 -2.19 -49.80 52.02
CA SER A 28 -3.04 -50.21 50.88
C SER A 28 -4.12 -49.21 50.47
N GLU A 29 -3.84 -48.64 49.29
CA GLU A 29 -4.74 -48.53 48.14
C GLU A 29 -6.14 -47.95 48.36
N ASP A 30 -6.22 -46.63 48.19
CA ASP A 30 -7.33 -46.04 47.46
C ASP A 30 -6.79 -45.32 46.22
N LYS A 31 -7.16 -45.85 45.05
CA LYS A 31 -6.94 -45.24 43.73
C LYS A 31 -7.67 -43.90 43.67
N ILE A 32 -6.98 -42.82 44.01
CA ILE A 32 -7.35 -41.49 43.54
C ILE A 32 -7.03 -41.48 42.05
N SER A 33 -8.07 -41.58 41.23
CA SER A 33 -7.98 -41.30 39.80
C SER A 33 -7.58 -39.83 39.65
N GLN A 34 -6.28 -39.59 39.52
CA GLN A 34 -5.75 -38.33 39.01
C GLN A 34 -6.35 -38.15 37.61
N SER A 35 -7.29 -37.21 37.47
CA SER A 35 -7.63 -36.70 36.16
C SER A 35 -6.37 -36.02 35.64
N ASN A 36 -5.67 -36.66 34.70
CA ASN A 36 -4.70 -35.99 33.85
C ASN A 36 -5.47 -34.91 33.08
N GLN A 37 -5.56 -33.70 33.64
CA GLN A 37 -5.84 -32.53 32.83
C GLN A 37 -4.60 -32.38 31.94
N ASN A 38 -4.74 -32.79 30.69
CA ASN A 38 -3.73 -32.51 29.67
C ASN A 38 -3.57 -30.98 29.61
N GLU A 39 -2.47 -30.48 30.14
CA GLU A 39 -2.14 -29.06 30.11
C GLU A 39 -1.96 -28.65 28.64
N VAL A 40 -2.84 -27.78 28.16
CA VAL A 40 -2.78 -27.29 26.78
C VAL A 40 -1.64 -26.28 26.66
N THR A 41 -0.61 -26.64 25.90
CA THR A 41 0.51 -25.75 25.61
C THR A 41 0.13 -24.81 24.47
N TYR A 42 0.14 -23.50 24.73
CA TYR A 42 -0.11 -22.48 23.72
C TYR A 42 1.20 -21.92 23.15
N LYS A 43 1.20 -21.58 21.86
CA LYS A 43 2.29 -20.88 21.17
C LYS A 43 1.84 -19.54 20.65
N LEU A 44 2.74 -18.57 20.71
CA LEU A 44 2.53 -17.23 20.18
C LEU A 44 2.80 -17.24 18.67
N ILE A 45 1.84 -16.75 17.89
CA ILE A 45 2.04 -16.38 16.49
C ILE A 45 1.96 -14.87 16.42
N SER A 46 2.87 -14.28 15.66
CA SER A 46 2.89 -12.83 15.45
C SER A 46 2.91 -12.52 13.97
N GLY A 47 2.69 -11.27 13.60
CA GLY A 47 2.61 -10.97 12.19
C GLY A 47 2.29 -9.53 11.86
N THR A 48 2.13 -9.31 10.56
CA THR A 48 1.61 -8.05 10.03
C THR A 48 0.41 -8.26 9.13
N ALA A 49 -0.43 -7.23 9.00
CA ALA A 49 -1.61 -7.23 8.14
C ALA A 49 -1.71 -5.89 7.40
N PHE A 50 -1.56 -5.95 6.08
CA PHE A 50 -1.43 -4.78 5.22
C PHE A 50 -2.19 -4.94 3.90
N SER A 51 -2.67 -3.83 3.37
CA SER A 51 -3.09 -3.69 1.97
C SER A 51 -2.43 -2.43 1.37
N ASN A 52 -3.18 -1.42 0.96
CA ASN A 52 -2.64 -0.09 0.66
C ASN A 52 -2.01 0.60 1.89
N SER A 53 -2.43 0.19 3.09
CA SER A 53 -2.02 0.70 4.39
C SER A 53 -2.21 -0.39 5.45
N ALA A 54 -1.75 -0.13 6.68
CA ALA A 54 -1.97 -1.02 7.81
C ALA A 54 -3.48 -1.25 8.02
N LEU A 55 -3.88 -2.51 8.23
CA LEU A 55 -5.28 -2.87 8.47
C LEU A 55 -5.68 -2.60 9.94
N ASN A 56 -5.41 -1.40 10.44
CA ASN A 56 -5.59 -1.02 11.84
C ASN A 56 -7.01 -1.30 12.33
N GLY A 57 -7.12 -1.92 13.51
CA GLY A 57 -8.38 -2.27 14.16
C GLY A 57 -9.07 -3.50 13.56
N ALA A 58 -8.54 -4.08 12.47
CA ALA A 58 -9.10 -5.28 11.87
C ALA A 58 -8.91 -6.50 12.77
N ASN A 59 -9.90 -7.38 12.78
CA ASN A 59 -9.84 -8.63 13.52
C ASN A 59 -9.13 -9.72 12.70
N VAL A 60 -8.19 -10.42 13.33
CA VAL A 60 -7.53 -11.59 12.76
C VAL A 60 -8.17 -12.85 13.34
N THR A 61 -8.51 -13.79 12.48
CA THR A 61 -9.13 -15.07 12.85
C THR A 61 -8.30 -16.24 12.33
N ALA A 62 -8.35 -17.36 13.03
CA ALA A 62 -7.65 -18.59 12.66
C ALA A 62 -8.62 -19.76 12.64
N ILE A 63 -8.49 -20.62 11.63
CA ILE A 63 -9.06 -21.97 11.62
C ILE A 63 -7.92 -22.96 11.47
N CYS A 64 -7.60 -23.61 12.57
CA CYS A 64 -6.56 -24.61 12.74
C CYS A 64 -7.16 -26.02 12.64
N LYS A 65 -6.34 -27.06 12.89
CA LYS A 65 -6.79 -28.45 12.95
C LYS A 65 -7.98 -28.59 13.91
N ASP A 66 -8.94 -29.43 13.51
CA ASP A 66 -10.19 -29.68 14.22
C ASP A 66 -11.07 -28.42 14.45
N GLY A 67 -10.81 -27.33 13.72
CA GLY A 67 -11.58 -26.09 13.81
C GLY A 67 -11.18 -25.17 14.98
N ALA A 68 -10.08 -25.47 15.69
CA ALA A 68 -9.57 -24.61 16.75
C ALA A 68 -9.15 -23.23 16.20
N GLY A 69 -9.18 -22.21 17.05
CA GLY A 69 -8.78 -20.84 16.70
C GLY A 69 -7.86 -20.22 17.75
N PHE A 70 -7.75 -18.90 17.73
CA PHE A 70 -7.01 -18.17 18.76
C PHE A 70 -7.65 -18.32 20.13
N LYS A 71 -6.81 -18.35 21.18
CA LYS A 71 -7.23 -18.34 22.58
C LYS A 71 -7.99 -17.07 22.96
N ASN A 72 -7.58 -15.93 22.41
CA ASN A 72 -8.15 -14.61 22.65
C ASN A 72 -8.45 -13.90 21.32
N THR A 73 -9.28 -12.86 21.37
CA THR A 73 -9.50 -11.96 20.22
C THR A 73 -8.19 -11.30 19.80
N VAL A 74 -7.85 -11.41 18.52
CA VAL A 74 -6.64 -10.81 17.93
C VAL A 74 -7.03 -9.63 17.05
N ASN A 75 -6.42 -8.48 17.28
CA ASN A 75 -6.63 -7.28 16.46
C ASN A 75 -5.30 -6.73 15.96
N VAL A 76 -5.37 -6.10 14.79
CA VAL A 76 -4.24 -5.40 14.16
C VAL A 76 -4.10 -4.01 14.78
N ASN A 77 -2.89 -3.62 15.15
CA ASN A 77 -2.61 -2.29 15.69
C ASN A 77 -2.35 -1.25 14.58
N VAL A 78 -2.08 0.00 14.97
CA VAL A 78 -1.86 1.12 14.03
C VAL A 78 -0.63 0.94 13.13
N GLN A 79 0.34 0.14 13.56
CA GLN A 79 1.52 -0.22 12.76
C GLN A 79 1.30 -1.48 11.91
N GLY A 80 0.07 -2.01 11.85
CA GLY A 80 -0.25 -3.21 11.09
C GLY A 80 0.17 -4.51 11.79
N LYS A 81 0.66 -4.47 13.03
CA LYS A 81 1.12 -5.67 13.76
C LYS A 81 -0.02 -6.33 14.51
N TRP A 82 0.05 -7.66 14.63
CA TRP A 82 -0.89 -8.46 15.41
C TRP A 82 -0.17 -9.63 16.11
N GLN A 83 -0.80 -10.16 17.17
CA GLN A 83 -0.30 -11.30 17.94
C GLN A 83 -1.46 -12.14 18.46
N GLY A 84 -1.32 -13.46 18.41
CA GLY A 84 -2.32 -14.40 18.89
C GLY A 84 -1.69 -15.67 19.45
N GLU A 85 -2.41 -16.34 20.36
CA GLU A 85 -1.98 -17.63 20.92
C GLU A 85 -2.84 -18.77 20.37
N VAL A 86 -2.22 -19.86 19.94
CA VAL A 86 -2.89 -21.09 19.46
C VAL A 86 -2.35 -22.31 20.21
N ASP A 87 -3.23 -23.28 20.48
CA ASP A 87 -2.84 -24.59 20.99
C ASP A 87 -1.83 -25.26 20.05
N ASN A 88 -0.65 -25.58 20.56
CA ASN A 88 0.45 -26.15 19.78
C ASN A 88 0.08 -27.44 19.04
N SER A 89 -0.86 -28.22 19.59
CA SER A 89 -1.32 -29.47 18.98
C SER A 89 -2.27 -29.26 17.79
N LYS A 90 -2.72 -28.02 17.56
CA LYS A 90 -3.73 -27.67 16.56
C LYS A 90 -3.18 -27.07 15.29
N PHE A 91 -1.88 -26.77 15.20
CA PHE A 91 -1.27 -26.39 13.93
C PHE A 91 -1.46 -27.49 12.85
N PRO A 92 -1.47 -27.12 11.55
CA PRO A 92 -1.33 -25.77 11.00
C PRO A 92 -2.64 -24.96 11.05
N CYS A 93 -2.54 -23.65 10.81
CA CYS A 93 -3.68 -22.74 10.82
C CYS A 93 -3.83 -21.97 9.50
N ARG A 94 -5.08 -21.79 9.09
CA ARG A 94 -5.47 -20.84 8.06
C ARG A 94 -5.87 -19.54 8.74
N LEU A 95 -5.35 -18.43 8.25
CA LEU A 95 -5.56 -17.11 8.84
C LEU A 95 -6.42 -16.25 7.92
N GLN A 96 -7.22 -15.38 8.51
CA GLN A 96 -7.99 -14.37 7.78
C GLN A 96 -7.97 -13.05 8.56
N VAL A 97 -7.84 -11.95 7.82
CA VAL A 97 -8.14 -10.60 8.31
C VAL A 97 -9.20 -9.99 7.42
N LYS A 98 -10.19 -9.31 8.01
CA LYS A 98 -11.24 -8.58 7.27
C LYS A 98 -11.15 -7.10 7.55
N ALA A 99 -11.07 -6.29 6.51
CA ALA A 99 -11.01 -4.83 6.62
C ALA A 99 -11.60 -4.18 5.37
N ASN A 100 -12.35 -3.08 5.54
CA ASN A 100 -12.87 -2.26 4.44
C ASN A 100 -13.62 -3.04 3.35
N GLY A 101 -14.37 -4.09 3.75
CA GLY A 101 -15.11 -4.94 2.81
C GLY A 101 -14.28 -6.01 2.09
N GLN A 102 -12.95 -6.01 2.25
CA GLN A 102 -12.04 -7.02 1.68
C GLN A 102 -11.58 -8.00 2.77
N SER A 103 -11.33 -9.25 2.37
CA SER A 103 -10.68 -10.25 3.22
C SER A 103 -9.34 -10.64 2.60
N TYR A 104 -8.32 -10.79 3.46
CA TYR A 104 -7.01 -11.33 3.08
C TYR A 104 -6.71 -12.55 3.95
N TYR A 105 -5.92 -13.47 3.42
CA TYR A 105 -5.73 -14.82 3.90
C TYR A 105 -4.25 -15.18 3.91
N SER A 106 -3.90 -16.04 4.86
CA SER A 106 -2.54 -16.53 5.01
C SER A 106 -2.54 -17.92 5.65
N TYR A 107 -1.35 -18.50 5.80
CA TYR A 107 -1.14 -19.84 6.31
C TYR A 107 0.04 -19.84 7.28
N VAL A 108 -0.07 -20.62 8.36
CA VAL A 108 1.02 -20.78 9.31
C VAL A 108 1.10 -22.23 9.79
N GLU A 109 2.28 -22.84 9.63
CA GLU A 109 2.50 -24.25 9.93
C GLU A 109 2.81 -24.50 11.42
N ARG A 110 3.38 -23.52 12.11
CA ARG A 110 3.83 -23.57 13.50
C ARG A 110 4.05 -22.16 14.03
N GLU A 111 4.47 -22.00 15.27
CA GLU A 111 4.96 -20.73 15.81
C GLU A 111 5.91 -20.01 14.85
N ASP A 112 5.51 -18.84 14.36
CA ASP A 112 6.29 -18.00 13.45
C ASP A 112 5.75 -16.55 13.40
N ASN A 113 6.46 -15.68 12.66
CA ASN A 113 5.95 -14.41 12.18
C ASN A 113 5.25 -14.61 10.83
N VAL A 114 4.01 -14.16 10.65
CA VAL A 114 3.25 -14.37 9.40
C VAL A 114 2.50 -13.12 8.94
N ASN A 115 2.65 -12.80 7.65
CA ASN A 115 2.00 -11.68 6.99
C ASN A 115 0.62 -12.09 6.47
N ILE A 116 -0.31 -11.15 6.45
CA ILE A 116 -1.64 -11.31 5.87
C ILE A 116 -1.91 -10.11 4.94
N ASN A 117 -1.82 -10.33 3.63
CA ASN A 117 -1.85 -9.26 2.64
C ASN A 117 -2.26 -9.79 1.24
N PRO A 118 -2.39 -8.92 0.21
CA PRO A 118 -2.74 -9.36 -1.14
C PRO A 118 -1.79 -10.36 -1.78
N LEU A 119 -0.49 -10.34 -1.44
CA LEU A 119 0.47 -11.29 -2.01
C LEU A 119 0.32 -12.68 -1.36
N THR A 120 0.06 -12.76 -0.06
CA THR A 120 -0.21 -14.05 0.60
C THR A 120 -1.50 -14.69 0.07
N ASP A 121 -2.51 -13.89 -0.25
CA ASP A 121 -3.71 -14.35 -0.98
C ASP A 121 -3.40 -14.98 -2.32
N MET A 122 -2.57 -14.32 -3.14
CA MET A 122 -2.20 -14.83 -4.46
C MET A 122 -1.41 -16.14 -4.37
N VAL A 123 -0.50 -16.25 -3.40
CA VAL A 123 0.20 -17.52 -3.15
C VAL A 123 -0.78 -18.60 -2.72
N VAL A 124 -1.70 -18.30 -1.79
CA VAL A 124 -2.74 -19.24 -1.37
C VAL A 124 -3.60 -19.68 -2.55
N ALA A 125 -4.03 -18.74 -3.40
CA ALA A 125 -4.86 -19.03 -4.56
C ALA A 125 -4.14 -19.96 -5.55
N TYR A 126 -2.89 -19.64 -5.88
CA TYR A 126 -2.08 -20.42 -6.80
C TYR A 126 -1.72 -21.80 -6.25
N ALA A 127 -1.32 -21.88 -4.97
CA ALA A 127 -0.91 -23.13 -4.32
C ALA A 127 -2.08 -24.12 -4.12
N SER A 128 -3.28 -23.59 -3.85
CA SER A 128 -4.46 -24.41 -3.55
C SER A 128 -5.36 -24.68 -4.74
N ASN A 129 -5.17 -23.96 -5.85
CA ASN A 129 -6.08 -23.89 -6.99
C ASN A 129 -7.52 -23.54 -6.59
N GLN A 130 -7.68 -22.73 -5.54
CA GLN A 130 -8.98 -22.29 -5.02
C GLN A 130 -8.99 -20.78 -4.81
N VAL A 131 -10.18 -20.19 -4.81
CA VAL A 131 -10.35 -18.82 -4.32
C VAL A 131 -10.02 -18.81 -2.82
N PRO A 132 -9.18 -17.88 -2.30
CA PRO A 132 -8.72 -17.89 -0.92
C PRO A 132 -9.82 -18.01 0.14
N GLY A 133 -10.96 -17.33 -0.06
CA GLY A 133 -12.10 -17.44 0.85
C GLY A 133 -12.74 -18.84 0.90
N THR A 134 -12.72 -19.58 -0.20
CA THR A 134 -13.19 -20.99 -0.23
C THR A 134 -12.15 -21.89 0.45
N TRP A 135 -10.86 -21.69 0.13
CA TRP A 135 -9.76 -22.41 0.75
C TRP A 135 -9.72 -22.22 2.27
N TYR A 136 -10.01 -21.03 2.77
CA TYR A 136 -10.03 -20.74 4.19
C TYR A 136 -11.04 -21.61 4.97
N GLN A 137 -12.15 -22.02 4.35
CA GLN A 137 -13.19 -22.84 5.01
C GLN A 137 -12.76 -24.30 5.14
N SER A 138 -12.29 -24.93 4.06
CA SER A 138 -12.03 -26.39 4.02
C SER A 138 -10.72 -26.81 3.33
N GLY A 139 -9.96 -25.86 2.79
CA GLY A 139 -8.72 -26.13 2.06
C GLY A 139 -7.58 -26.64 2.96
N THR A 140 -6.69 -27.42 2.34
CA THR A 140 -5.46 -27.92 2.94
C THR A 140 -4.26 -27.29 2.25
N MET A 141 -3.15 -27.14 2.97
CA MET A 141 -1.89 -26.63 2.41
C MET A 141 -0.73 -27.47 2.91
N THR A 142 0.27 -27.64 2.07
CA THR A 142 1.56 -28.27 2.41
C THR A 142 2.66 -27.25 2.20
N THR A 143 3.72 -27.30 3.00
CA THR A 143 4.87 -26.40 2.89
C THR A 143 5.51 -26.43 1.49
N GLU A 144 5.57 -27.61 0.85
CA GLU A 144 6.08 -27.74 -0.53
C GLU A 144 5.27 -26.94 -1.56
N LYS A 145 3.94 -27.10 -1.56
CA LYS A 145 3.02 -26.32 -2.42
C LYS A 145 3.13 -24.83 -2.16
N LEU A 146 3.18 -24.43 -0.89
CA LEU A 146 3.28 -23.03 -0.50
C LEU A 146 4.60 -22.41 -0.98
N ASN A 147 5.72 -23.09 -0.76
CA ASN A 147 7.04 -22.64 -1.19
C ASN A 147 7.14 -22.56 -2.71
N SER A 148 6.65 -23.58 -3.42
CA SER A 148 6.63 -23.59 -4.90
C SER A 148 5.81 -22.43 -5.46
N ALA A 149 4.64 -22.16 -4.86
CA ALA A 149 3.79 -21.04 -5.25
C ALA A 149 4.40 -19.68 -4.91
N ASN A 150 5.05 -19.54 -3.74
CA ASN A 150 5.76 -18.33 -3.36
C ASN A 150 6.86 -18.03 -4.38
N SER A 151 7.72 -18.99 -4.68
CA SER A 151 8.80 -18.83 -5.68
C SER A 151 8.25 -18.50 -7.07
N ALA A 152 7.17 -19.16 -7.50
CA ALA A 152 6.54 -18.87 -8.79
C ALA A 152 5.98 -17.44 -8.85
N LEU A 153 5.30 -16.99 -7.79
CA LEU A 153 4.77 -15.63 -7.70
C LEU A 153 5.90 -14.60 -7.67
N VAL A 154 6.94 -14.81 -6.87
CA VAL A 154 8.11 -13.92 -6.79
C VAL A 154 8.77 -13.79 -8.17
N ALA A 155 9.01 -14.91 -8.86
CA ALA A 155 9.59 -14.91 -10.20
C ALA A 155 8.75 -14.11 -11.20
N GLU A 156 7.42 -14.26 -11.17
CA GLU A 156 6.55 -13.51 -12.07
C GLU A 156 6.46 -12.04 -11.68
N LEU A 157 6.41 -11.68 -10.38
CA LEU A 157 6.47 -10.29 -9.91
C LEU A 157 7.73 -9.58 -10.42
N ILE A 158 8.88 -10.25 -10.36
CA ILE A 158 10.16 -9.72 -10.86
C ILE A 158 10.10 -9.51 -12.37
N LYS A 159 9.60 -10.52 -13.12
CA LYS A 159 9.39 -10.42 -14.57
C LYS A 159 8.43 -9.29 -14.95
N LYS A 160 7.50 -8.95 -14.06
CA LYS A 160 6.52 -7.87 -14.22
C LYS A 160 7.03 -6.52 -13.70
N GLY A 161 8.27 -6.41 -13.21
CA GLY A 161 8.90 -5.15 -12.83
C GLY A 161 8.71 -4.74 -11.36
N TYR A 162 8.05 -5.55 -10.54
CA TYR A 162 7.89 -5.25 -9.11
C TYR A 162 9.24 -5.38 -8.38
N GLY A 163 9.54 -4.44 -7.48
CA GLY A 163 10.81 -4.33 -6.76
C GLY A 163 11.01 -5.38 -5.65
N ILE A 164 10.85 -6.66 -5.98
CA ILE A 164 11.02 -7.80 -5.09
C ILE A 164 12.30 -8.56 -5.44
N ASN A 165 12.94 -9.19 -4.46
CA ASN A 165 14.14 -10.00 -4.67
C ASN A 165 13.79 -11.48 -4.86
N ASN A 166 14.64 -12.24 -5.57
CA ASN A 166 14.39 -13.64 -5.96
C ASN A 166 14.12 -14.61 -4.79
N ASP A 167 14.55 -14.28 -3.57
CA ASP A 167 14.43 -15.14 -2.38
C ASP A 167 13.43 -14.58 -1.35
N MET A 168 12.54 -13.68 -1.75
CA MET A 168 11.59 -13.06 -0.84
C MET A 168 10.57 -14.08 -0.32
N ASP A 169 10.50 -14.21 1.01
CA ASP A 169 9.43 -14.95 1.68
C ASP A 169 8.24 -14.01 1.92
N LEU A 170 7.17 -14.17 1.14
CA LEU A 170 6.00 -13.30 1.22
C LEU A 170 5.17 -13.54 2.50
N PHE A 171 5.34 -14.70 3.15
CA PHE A 171 4.63 -15.07 4.37
C PHE A 171 5.38 -14.62 5.60
N ASN A 172 6.66 -14.91 5.72
CA ASN A 172 7.33 -14.79 7.01
C ASN A 172 8.29 -13.60 7.11
N ALA A 173 8.63 -12.92 5.99
CA ALA A 173 9.50 -11.76 6.02
C ALA A 173 8.93 -10.63 6.89
N GLU A 174 9.78 -10.02 7.72
CA GLU A 174 9.36 -8.93 8.60
C GLU A 174 8.93 -7.69 7.77
N MET A 175 7.65 -7.33 7.81
CA MET A 175 7.16 -6.11 7.15
C MET A 175 7.27 -4.89 8.08
N LYS A 176 7.95 -3.86 7.58
CA LYS A 176 8.00 -2.51 8.15
C LYS A 176 7.34 -1.54 7.16
N ALA A 177 6.88 -0.38 7.63
CA ALA A 177 6.52 0.71 6.72
C ALA A 177 7.75 1.03 5.85
N ASN A 178 7.61 0.95 4.53
CA ASN A 178 8.67 1.01 3.50
C ASN A 178 9.42 -0.30 3.19
N ASN A 179 8.88 -1.48 3.57
CA ASN A 179 9.39 -2.76 3.08
C ASN A 179 9.04 -2.95 1.57
N PRO A 180 9.93 -3.52 0.75
CA PRO A 180 9.66 -3.86 -0.66
C PRO A 180 8.35 -4.62 -0.92
N ILE A 181 7.95 -5.52 -0.03
CA ILE A 181 6.67 -6.25 -0.09
C ILE A 181 5.49 -5.27 -0.01
N HIS A 182 5.53 -4.31 0.93
CA HIS A 182 4.49 -3.30 1.07
C HIS A 182 4.40 -2.45 -0.20
N GLN A 183 5.55 -2.00 -0.72
CA GLN A 183 5.58 -1.22 -1.94
C GLN A 183 5.02 -2.00 -3.13
N ALA A 184 5.41 -3.27 -3.30
CA ALA A 184 4.88 -4.12 -4.37
C ALA A 184 3.37 -4.32 -4.26
N ILE A 185 2.82 -4.45 -3.05
CA ILE A 185 1.36 -4.51 -2.83
C ILE A 185 0.68 -3.24 -3.33
N GLN A 186 1.19 -2.06 -2.95
CA GLN A 186 0.61 -0.78 -3.37
C GLN A 186 0.66 -0.63 -4.89
N GLU A 187 1.80 -0.93 -5.50
CA GLU A 187 1.99 -0.86 -6.94
C GLU A 187 1.11 -1.86 -7.70
N LEU A 188 0.91 -3.05 -7.14
CA LEU A 188 0.07 -4.10 -7.74
C LEU A 188 -1.41 -3.72 -7.69
N LEU A 189 -1.90 -3.25 -6.55
CA LEU A 189 -3.28 -2.80 -6.42
C LEU A 189 -3.59 -1.61 -7.35
N GLU A 190 -2.64 -0.70 -7.52
CA GLU A 190 -2.78 0.40 -8.48
C GLU A 190 -2.73 -0.09 -9.94
N ALA A 191 -1.85 -1.05 -10.26
CA ALA A 191 -1.78 -1.65 -11.59
C ALA A 191 -3.08 -2.37 -11.96
N ILE A 192 -3.72 -3.06 -11.01
CA ILE A 192 -5.04 -3.70 -11.21
C ILE A 192 -6.11 -2.65 -11.47
N LYS A 193 -6.16 -1.59 -10.66
CA LYS A 193 -7.15 -0.52 -10.80
C LYS A 193 -7.08 0.18 -12.16
N ASN A 194 -5.89 0.32 -12.73
CA ASN A 194 -5.66 0.94 -14.03
C ASN A 194 -5.68 -0.07 -15.20
N ASN A 195 -5.89 -1.36 -14.92
CA ASN A 195 -5.89 -2.40 -15.94
C ASN A 195 -7.20 -2.39 -16.74
N ARG A 196 -7.12 -2.60 -18.07
CA ARG A 196 -8.30 -2.69 -18.94
C ARG A 196 -8.81 -4.12 -19.15
N ASP A 197 -7.95 -5.11 -18.90
CA ASP A 197 -8.20 -6.53 -19.15
C ASP A 197 -8.63 -7.27 -17.88
N ILE A 198 -8.19 -6.80 -16.71
CA ILE A 198 -8.56 -7.33 -15.40
C ILE A 198 -9.45 -6.31 -14.70
N LYS A 199 -10.69 -6.73 -14.44
CA LYS A 199 -11.71 -5.87 -13.85
C LYS A 199 -11.36 -5.36 -12.45
N ASP A 200 -10.93 -6.27 -11.57
CA ASP A 200 -10.68 -6.01 -10.16
C ASP A 200 -9.77 -7.10 -9.55
N TYR A 201 -9.44 -6.93 -8.27
CA TYR A 201 -8.58 -7.84 -7.53
C TYR A 201 -9.14 -9.26 -7.45
N ASP A 202 -10.46 -9.41 -7.27
CA ASP A 202 -11.10 -10.73 -7.20
C ASP A 202 -11.04 -11.45 -8.56
N ALA A 203 -11.21 -10.72 -9.67
CA ALA A 203 -11.03 -11.25 -11.02
C ALA A 203 -9.59 -11.74 -11.26
N LEU A 204 -8.58 -11.04 -10.73
CA LEU A 204 -7.20 -11.50 -10.78
C LEU A 204 -7.01 -12.80 -9.98
N LEU A 205 -7.56 -12.90 -8.77
CA LEU A 205 -7.48 -14.13 -7.97
C LEU A 205 -8.11 -15.33 -8.69
N MET A 206 -9.19 -15.12 -9.45
CA MET A 206 -9.80 -16.14 -10.30
C MET A 206 -8.85 -16.66 -11.38
N LEU A 207 -8.07 -15.79 -12.01
CA LEU A 207 -7.05 -16.17 -13.00
C LEU A 207 -5.89 -16.91 -12.35
N ILE A 208 -5.42 -16.42 -11.21
CA ILE A 208 -4.27 -16.97 -10.48
C ILE A 208 -4.57 -18.38 -9.96
N LYS A 209 -5.77 -18.63 -9.40
CA LYS A 209 -6.13 -20.00 -8.96
C LYS A 209 -6.10 -21.03 -10.09
N ASP A 210 -6.32 -20.59 -11.32
CA ASP A 210 -6.31 -21.44 -12.53
C ASP A 210 -4.90 -21.55 -13.14
N GLY A 211 -3.87 -21.09 -12.42
CA GLY A 211 -2.47 -21.22 -12.82
C GLY A 211 -1.96 -20.08 -13.70
N ASN A 212 -2.78 -19.06 -13.97
CA ASN A 212 -2.43 -18.00 -14.92
C ASN A 212 -1.64 -16.85 -14.27
N LEU A 213 -0.53 -17.14 -13.59
CA LEU A 213 0.32 -16.10 -12.98
C LEU A 213 0.82 -15.08 -14.02
N SER A 214 1.02 -15.49 -15.28
CA SER A 214 1.43 -14.58 -16.36
C SER A 214 0.43 -13.46 -16.65
N GLN A 215 -0.81 -13.59 -16.17
CA GLN A 215 -1.85 -12.56 -16.25
C GLN A 215 -1.71 -11.52 -15.15
N LEU A 216 -0.77 -11.66 -14.20
CA LEU A 216 -0.42 -10.55 -13.33
C LEU A 216 -0.21 -9.30 -14.18
N PRO A 217 -0.85 -8.16 -13.83
CA PRO A 217 -0.58 -6.94 -14.55
C PRO A 217 0.92 -6.68 -14.46
N VAL A 218 1.49 -6.18 -15.54
CA VAL A 218 2.83 -5.59 -15.43
C VAL A 218 2.71 -4.52 -14.36
N LYS A 219 3.74 -4.37 -13.51
CA LYS A 219 3.86 -3.20 -12.65
C LYS A 219 3.48 -2.02 -13.50
N SER A 220 2.67 -1.12 -12.93
CA SER A 220 2.36 0.12 -13.60
C SER A 220 3.64 0.98 -13.63
N ASP A 221 4.63 0.57 -14.41
CA ASP A 221 5.66 1.41 -14.98
C ASP A 221 5.03 2.36 -16.01
N GLN A 222 3.76 2.11 -16.37
CA GLN A 222 2.92 3.07 -17.06
C GLN A 222 2.46 4.18 -16.12
N ILE A 223 3.40 5.09 -15.86
CA ILE A 223 3.18 6.36 -16.54
C ILE A 223 3.38 6.05 -18.03
N LEU A 224 2.34 6.20 -18.85
CA LEU A 224 2.57 6.32 -20.29
C LEU A 224 3.29 7.67 -20.49
N VAL A 225 4.58 7.77 -20.19
CA VAL A 225 5.39 8.88 -20.68
C VAL A 225 5.85 8.49 -22.06
N ASN A 226 4.90 8.57 -22.98
CA ASN A 226 5.18 9.33 -24.18
C ASN A 226 4.66 10.74 -23.87
N PRO A 227 5.42 11.56 -23.10
CA PRO A 227 5.03 12.94 -22.90
C PRO A 227 4.82 13.52 -24.28
N LEU A 228 3.75 14.28 -24.43
CA LEU A 228 3.41 14.85 -25.70
C LEU A 228 4.65 15.51 -26.29
N ASN A 229 5.04 15.07 -27.49
CA ASN A 229 6.08 15.74 -28.23
C ASN A 229 5.44 17.01 -28.80
N ILE A 230 5.91 18.15 -28.34
CA ILE A 230 5.38 19.44 -28.72
C ILE A 230 6.38 20.10 -29.64
N ASN A 231 5.91 20.59 -30.78
CA ASN A 231 6.72 21.46 -31.62
C ASN A 231 6.82 22.83 -30.95
N ILE A 232 7.98 23.13 -30.38
CA ILE A 232 8.24 24.38 -29.66
C ILE A 232 8.83 25.38 -30.66
N ASP A 233 8.18 26.53 -30.82
CA ASP A 233 8.76 27.63 -31.58
C ASP A 233 9.55 28.55 -30.64
N THR A 234 10.84 28.25 -30.45
CA THR A 234 11.70 29.07 -29.59
C THR A 234 11.97 30.46 -30.17
N THR A 235 11.67 30.71 -31.45
CA THR A 235 11.78 32.04 -32.07
C THR A 235 10.68 32.99 -31.59
N ALA A 236 9.59 32.45 -31.02
CA ALA A 236 8.54 33.19 -30.35
C ALA A 236 8.96 33.74 -28.97
N CYS A 237 10.16 33.42 -28.50
CA CYS A 237 10.71 33.84 -27.21
C CYS A 237 12.02 34.62 -27.35
N GLN A 238 12.44 35.26 -26.26
CA GLN A 238 13.79 35.78 -26.10
C GLN A 238 14.66 34.73 -25.40
N GLN A 239 15.85 34.46 -25.95
CA GLN A 239 16.86 33.62 -25.30
C GLN A 239 17.70 34.48 -24.36
N TYR A 240 17.86 34.04 -23.11
CA TYR A 240 18.63 34.80 -22.10
C TYR A 240 19.79 34.01 -21.47
N ASP A 241 19.88 32.71 -21.69
CA ASP A 241 21.04 31.88 -21.33
C ASP A 241 21.29 30.83 -22.43
N SER A 242 22.53 30.76 -22.91
CA SER A 242 23.00 29.87 -23.97
C SER A 242 24.08 28.89 -23.46
N GLY A 243 24.10 28.59 -22.17
CA GLY A 243 24.99 27.60 -21.57
C GLY A 243 24.72 26.16 -22.06
N ILE A 244 25.11 25.15 -21.28
CA ILE A 244 24.81 23.72 -21.56
C ILE A 244 23.29 23.48 -21.70
N ILE A 245 22.50 24.45 -21.23
CA ILE A 245 21.06 24.43 -21.18
C ILE A 245 20.56 25.78 -21.67
N GLU A 246 19.77 25.74 -22.73
CA GLU A 246 19.13 26.94 -23.28
C GLU A 246 17.94 27.36 -22.40
N ARG A 247 17.80 28.66 -22.18
CA ARG A 247 16.69 29.22 -21.42
C ARG A 247 16.03 30.37 -22.18
N TYR A 248 14.70 30.34 -22.15
CA TYR A 248 13.84 31.25 -22.91
C TYR A 248 12.81 31.89 -21.98
N ASN A 249 12.51 33.16 -22.22
CA ASN A 249 11.49 33.97 -21.56
C ASN A 249 10.82 34.93 -22.57
N TYR A 250 9.86 35.75 -22.11
CA TYR A 250 9.14 36.72 -22.95
C TYR A 250 8.55 36.12 -24.21
N CYS A 251 7.84 35.00 -24.05
CA CYS A 251 7.28 34.24 -25.16
C CYS A 251 5.92 34.80 -25.62
N THR A 252 5.65 34.76 -26.93
CA THR A 252 4.27 34.86 -27.47
C THR A 252 3.55 33.53 -27.31
N SER A 253 2.23 33.53 -27.43
CA SER A 253 1.43 32.30 -27.38
C SER A 253 1.74 31.29 -28.48
N ASP A 254 2.47 31.70 -29.52
CA ASP A 254 2.94 30.84 -30.62
C ASP A 254 4.06 29.88 -30.20
N VAL A 255 4.72 30.12 -29.06
CA VAL A 255 5.79 29.24 -28.54
C VAL A 255 5.33 27.79 -28.38
N LEU A 256 4.06 27.59 -28.04
CA LEU A 256 3.45 26.29 -27.83
C LEU A 256 2.08 26.26 -28.53
N PRO A 257 1.80 25.22 -29.35
CA PRO A 257 0.44 24.99 -29.84
C PRO A 257 -0.50 24.70 -28.66
N ASP A 258 -1.80 24.67 -28.92
CA ASP A 258 -2.76 24.17 -27.92
C ASP A 258 -2.56 22.68 -27.68
N PHE A 259 -2.54 22.27 -26.42
CA PHE A 259 -2.32 20.89 -26.03
C PHE A 259 -2.90 20.53 -24.67
N LYS A 260 -2.99 19.23 -24.40
CA LYS A 260 -3.25 18.68 -23.08
C LYS A 260 -2.31 17.50 -22.81
N GLU A 261 -1.60 17.58 -21.70
CA GLU A 261 -0.73 16.55 -21.15
C GLU A 261 -1.28 16.16 -19.78
N ASP A 262 -1.63 14.89 -19.56
CA ASP A 262 -2.25 14.40 -18.32
C ASP A 262 -1.52 13.19 -17.70
N GLN A 263 -0.31 12.91 -18.19
CA GLN A 263 0.55 11.82 -17.74
C GLN A 263 1.69 12.30 -16.83
N LEU A 264 1.74 13.58 -16.46
CA LEU A 264 2.70 14.08 -15.48
C LEU A 264 2.30 13.63 -14.07
N ILE A 265 3.27 13.47 -13.18
CA ILE A 265 2.98 13.22 -11.76
C ILE A 265 3.81 14.08 -10.83
N THR A 266 3.32 14.29 -9.61
CA THR A 266 4.09 14.92 -8.52
C THR A 266 5.16 13.96 -7.98
N PRO A 267 6.16 14.44 -7.23
CA PRO A 267 7.11 13.59 -6.51
C PRO A 267 6.47 12.57 -5.56
N PHE A 268 5.20 12.77 -5.20
CA PHE A 268 4.42 11.92 -4.31
C PHE A 268 3.46 10.97 -5.04
N GLY A 269 3.49 10.91 -6.38
CA GLY A 269 2.67 9.98 -7.17
C GLY A 269 1.29 10.50 -7.56
N GLU A 270 0.96 11.76 -7.29
CA GLU A 270 -0.33 12.33 -7.69
C GLU A 270 -0.32 12.70 -9.17
N LYS A 271 -1.42 12.42 -9.88
CA LYS A 271 -1.55 12.83 -11.29
C LYS A 271 -1.57 14.35 -11.43
N CYS A 272 -0.88 14.85 -12.44
CA CYS A 272 -0.89 16.23 -12.87
C CYS A 272 -1.34 16.34 -14.32
N SER A 273 -1.99 17.45 -14.63
CA SER A 273 -2.31 17.87 -15.98
C SER A 273 -1.66 19.21 -16.28
N LEU A 274 -1.16 19.37 -17.51
CA LEU A 274 -0.66 20.60 -18.10
C LEU A 274 -1.45 20.84 -19.39
N THR A 275 -2.11 21.98 -19.50
CA THR A 275 -2.98 22.30 -20.65
C THR A 275 -2.66 23.70 -21.17
N LYS A 276 -2.59 23.85 -22.48
CA LYS A 276 -2.49 25.14 -23.18
C LYS A 276 -3.71 25.31 -24.08
N VAL A 277 -4.43 26.42 -23.90
CA VAL A 277 -5.58 26.82 -24.72
C VAL A 277 -5.49 28.31 -25.02
N GLY A 278 -5.35 28.68 -26.30
CA GLY A 278 -5.16 30.07 -26.71
C GLY A 278 -3.94 30.65 -26.00
N ASP A 279 -4.08 31.76 -25.29
CA ASP A 279 -2.95 32.35 -24.56
C ASP A 279 -2.75 31.74 -23.17
N MET A 280 -3.62 30.84 -22.69
CA MET A 280 -3.59 30.38 -21.29
C MET A 280 -2.90 29.02 -21.14
N LEU A 281 -1.98 28.94 -20.19
CA LEU A 281 -1.30 27.73 -19.75
C LEU A 281 -1.71 27.41 -18.31
N THR A 282 -2.14 26.18 -18.06
CA THR A 282 -2.66 25.73 -16.75
C THR A 282 -2.01 24.43 -16.33
N VAL A 283 -1.60 24.34 -15.07
CA VAL A 283 -1.18 23.10 -14.42
C VAL A 283 -2.09 22.78 -13.23
N SER A 284 -2.45 21.50 -13.06
CA SER A 284 -3.30 21.07 -11.95
C SER A 284 -3.02 19.63 -11.52
N ASN A 285 -3.04 19.35 -10.21
CA ASN A 285 -3.09 17.98 -9.67
C ASN A 285 -4.49 17.60 -9.11
N GLY A 286 -5.51 18.38 -9.44
CA GLY A 286 -6.87 18.24 -8.90
C GLY A 286 -7.08 18.82 -7.50
N LYS A 287 -6.01 19.12 -6.75
CA LYS A 287 -6.06 19.83 -5.45
C LYS A 287 -5.64 21.28 -5.58
N LEU A 288 -4.57 21.52 -6.33
CA LEU A 288 -3.99 22.82 -6.63
C LEU A 288 -4.03 23.03 -8.14
N THR A 289 -4.43 24.22 -8.56
CA THR A 289 -4.46 24.63 -9.97
C THR A 289 -3.80 25.99 -10.09
N ILE A 290 -2.81 26.09 -10.97
CA ILE A 290 -2.06 27.32 -11.25
C ILE A 290 -2.15 27.61 -12.74
N SER A 291 -2.49 28.84 -13.11
CA SER A 291 -2.59 29.26 -14.51
C SER A 291 -1.82 30.55 -14.76
N THR A 292 -1.35 30.71 -16.00
CA THR A 292 -0.63 31.89 -16.48
C THR A 292 -0.96 32.10 -17.97
N PHE A 293 -0.89 33.32 -18.47
CA PHE A 293 -1.00 33.65 -19.89
C PHE A 293 0.38 33.66 -20.59
N ILE A 294 0.38 33.60 -21.92
CA ILE A 294 1.57 33.70 -22.78
C ILE A 294 1.34 34.86 -23.75
N ASN A 295 1.82 36.06 -23.42
CA ASN A 295 1.43 37.28 -24.16
C ASN A 295 2.58 38.28 -24.44
N LYS A 296 3.85 37.88 -24.36
CA LYS A 296 5.02 38.68 -24.77
C LYS A 296 5.27 39.98 -23.99
N ASP A 297 4.67 40.18 -22.81
CA ASP A 297 4.73 41.48 -22.14
C ASP A 297 6.16 41.86 -21.68
N GLU A 298 6.59 43.07 -22.08
CA GLU A 298 7.94 43.64 -21.90
C GLU A 298 8.29 44.00 -20.43
N ASN A 299 7.42 43.69 -19.46
CA ASN A 299 7.52 44.10 -18.06
C ASN A 299 7.56 42.94 -17.05
N ASP A 300 7.79 41.70 -17.48
CA ASP A 300 8.03 40.55 -16.58
C ASP A 300 9.42 40.63 -15.93
N GLY A 301 9.63 41.68 -15.14
CA GLY A 301 10.77 41.79 -14.26
C GLY A 301 10.72 40.74 -13.15
N ILE A 302 11.87 40.58 -12.50
CA ILE A 302 12.18 39.85 -11.25
C ILE A 302 12.45 38.33 -11.36
N PRO A 303 13.23 37.75 -10.42
CA PRO A 303 14.58 37.26 -10.67
C PRO A 303 14.71 35.75 -10.42
N SER A 304 15.67 35.11 -11.07
CA SER A 304 15.96 33.69 -10.87
C SER A 304 16.17 33.33 -9.40
N LYS A 305 15.47 32.30 -8.91
CA LYS A 305 16.08 31.34 -7.98
C LYS A 305 15.83 29.91 -8.44
N THR A 306 16.92 29.34 -8.96
CA THR A 306 17.26 27.92 -9.01
C THR A 306 16.24 26.98 -9.66
N SER A 307 16.46 26.63 -10.94
CA SER A 307 16.60 25.24 -11.42
C SER A 307 16.84 25.19 -12.95
N ILE A 308 17.07 23.98 -13.45
CA ILE A 308 17.79 23.55 -14.66
C ILE A 308 16.81 23.36 -15.84
N GLY A 309 17.08 23.99 -17.00
CA GLY A 309 16.47 23.68 -18.32
C GLY A 309 14.98 23.90 -18.47
N THR A 310 14.57 25.16 -18.61
CA THR A 310 13.17 25.56 -18.46
C THR A 310 12.82 26.67 -19.47
N LEU A 311 11.77 26.45 -20.26
CA LEU A 311 10.96 27.49 -20.89
C LEU A 311 10.12 28.14 -19.79
N PHE A 312 10.38 29.42 -19.52
CA PHE A 312 9.58 30.19 -18.57
C PHE A 312 8.47 30.91 -19.33
N VAL A 313 7.22 30.59 -18.98
CA VAL A 313 6.04 31.25 -19.47
C VAL A 313 5.41 31.99 -18.29
N ALA A 314 5.39 33.32 -18.35
CA ALA A 314 4.79 34.17 -17.34
C ALA A 314 3.75 35.10 -17.99
N SER A 315 2.74 35.49 -17.20
CA SER A 315 1.79 36.55 -17.53
C SER A 315 1.59 37.50 -16.39
N ASN A 316 1.31 38.75 -16.73
CA ASN A 316 0.78 39.74 -15.82
C ASN A 316 -0.53 40.32 -16.37
N PRO A 317 -1.50 40.72 -15.53
CA PRO A 317 -2.48 41.73 -15.92
C PRO A 317 -2.27 43.06 -15.16
N VAL A 318 -2.63 44.13 -15.86
CA VAL A 318 -2.40 45.54 -15.56
C VAL A 318 -3.27 46.08 -14.41
N LEU A 319 -2.62 46.81 -13.49
CA LEU A 319 -3.09 47.92 -12.63
C LEU A 319 -4.56 47.90 -12.16
N SER A 320 -4.81 47.41 -10.95
CA SER A 320 -5.51 48.19 -9.92
C SER A 320 -5.55 47.48 -8.57
N ALA A 321 -4.95 48.12 -7.57
CA ALA A 321 -5.23 48.01 -6.13
C ALA A 321 -5.29 46.61 -5.48
N GLN A 322 -4.25 46.35 -4.68
CA GLN A 322 -4.13 45.35 -3.60
C GLN A 322 -3.96 43.89 -4.05
N GLU A 323 -2.75 43.37 -3.74
CA GLU A 323 -2.30 41.96 -3.76
C GLU A 323 -1.69 41.44 -5.09
N ASP A 324 -0.43 41.84 -5.36
CA ASP A 324 0.39 41.32 -6.47
C ASP A 324 0.90 39.88 -6.16
N VAL A 325 0.10 38.88 -6.50
CA VAL A 325 0.44 37.45 -6.41
C VAL A 325 1.09 37.03 -7.75
N LEU A 326 2.41 36.82 -7.78
CA LEU A 326 3.12 36.34 -8.97
C LEU A 326 2.84 34.84 -9.21
N TYR A 327 2.32 34.49 -10.38
CA TYR A 327 2.13 33.10 -10.81
C TYR A 327 3.14 32.75 -11.91
N ASN A 328 3.96 31.72 -11.69
CA ASN A 328 4.97 31.29 -12.65
C ASN A 328 4.74 29.84 -13.07
N ILE A 329 4.86 29.54 -14.37
CA ILE A 329 4.93 28.17 -14.90
C ILE A 329 6.20 28.03 -15.74
N GLY A 330 7.05 27.10 -15.33
CA GLY A 330 8.24 26.68 -16.07
C GLY A 330 8.04 25.28 -16.63
N ILE A 331 8.28 25.10 -17.94
CA ILE A 331 8.23 23.79 -18.60
C ILE A 331 9.64 23.40 -19.04
N SER A 332 10.07 22.20 -18.68
CA SER A 332 11.32 21.60 -19.16
C SER A 332 11.04 20.63 -20.30
N PHE A 333 11.90 20.63 -21.30
CA PHE A 333 11.81 19.76 -22.47
C PHE A 333 13.12 19.00 -22.68
N LEU A 334 13.02 17.83 -23.31
CA LEU A 334 14.16 17.10 -23.83
C LEU A 334 14.50 17.60 -25.25
N THR A 335 15.70 17.25 -25.73
CA THR A 335 16.19 17.66 -27.06
C THR A 335 15.34 17.19 -28.23
N ASN A 336 14.44 16.23 -28.02
CA ASN A 336 13.51 15.71 -29.02
C ASN A 336 12.12 16.39 -28.97
N GLY A 337 11.92 17.46 -28.18
CA GLY A 337 10.64 18.20 -28.05
C GLY A 337 9.67 17.61 -27.02
N GLN A 338 10.06 16.54 -26.35
CA GLN A 338 9.27 15.87 -25.32
C GLN A 338 9.25 16.68 -24.02
N ILE A 339 8.07 16.92 -23.43
CA ILE A 339 7.98 17.51 -22.08
C ILE A 339 8.70 16.58 -21.10
N ASN A 340 9.58 17.13 -20.26
CA ASN A 340 10.29 16.42 -19.18
C ASN A 340 9.68 16.72 -17.80
N GLY A 341 9.10 17.89 -17.63
CA GLY A 341 8.44 18.27 -16.39
C GLY A 341 8.04 19.74 -16.35
N VAL A 342 7.22 20.08 -15.38
CA VAL A 342 6.69 21.40 -15.11
C VAL A 342 6.90 21.77 -13.64
N SER A 343 7.28 23.01 -13.40
CA SER A 343 7.28 23.62 -12.07
C SER A 343 6.38 24.84 -12.11
N ALA A 344 5.46 24.95 -11.16
CA ALA A 344 4.63 26.12 -11.01
C ALA A 344 4.58 26.59 -9.56
N GLY A 345 4.37 27.89 -9.37
CA GLY A 345 4.15 28.49 -8.06
C GLY A 345 3.16 29.64 -8.11
N ASN A 346 2.50 29.89 -6.99
CA ASN A 346 1.71 31.10 -6.75
C ASN A 346 2.40 32.01 -5.73
N GLY A 347 1.95 33.26 -5.62
CA GLY A 347 2.45 34.22 -4.64
C GLY A 347 2.02 33.94 -3.19
N GLU A 348 1.22 32.91 -2.94
CA GLU A 348 0.85 32.43 -1.60
C GLU A 348 1.88 31.42 -1.04
N GLY A 349 2.85 31.01 -1.85
CA GLY A 349 3.90 30.06 -1.47
C GLY A 349 3.58 28.60 -1.80
N ASP A 350 2.44 28.32 -2.44
CA ASP A 350 2.15 27.01 -2.97
C ASP A 350 2.98 26.75 -4.22
N ALA A 351 3.50 25.53 -4.32
CA ALA A 351 4.26 25.07 -5.46
C ALA A 351 3.74 23.73 -5.94
N LEU A 352 3.72 23.57 -7.27
CA LEU A 352 3.40 22.33 -7.92
C LEU A 352 4.56 21.93 -8.82
N VAL A 353 5.17 20.79 -8.52
CA VAL A 353 6.20 20.19 -9.37
C VAL A 353 5.62 18.91 -9.93
N CYS A 354 5.60 18.78 -11.25
CA CYS A 354 5.20 17.55 -11.91
C CYS A 354 6.26 17.15 -12.95
N ALA A 355 6.58 15.87 -13.06
CA ALA A 355 7.59 15.42 -13.98
C ALA A 355 7.16 14.14 -14.68
N THR A 356 7.78 13.89 -15.83
CA THR A 356 7.80 12.57 -16.43
C THR A 356 8.70 11.72 -15.55
N THR A 357 8.19 10.67 -14.90
CA THR A 357 9.05 9.88 -14.02
C THR A 357 10.21 9.31 -14.81
N ARG A 358 11.43 9.74 -14.50
CA ARG A 358 12.55 8.83 -14.61
C ARG A 358 12.43 7.87 -13.43
N SER A 359 12.52 6.58 -13.72
CA SER A 359 12.91 5.59 -12.72
C SER A 359 14.05 6.20 -11.92
N ARG A 360 13.84 6.34 -10.60
CA ARG A 360 14.96 6.54 -9.69
C ARG A 360 15.65 5.18 -9.66
N THR A 361 16.53 4.95 -10.61
CA THR A 361 17.48 3.84 -10.56
C THR A 361 18.31 4.06 -9.31
N SER A 362 17.94 3.38 -8.23
CA SER A 362 18.82 3.12 -7.10
C SER A 362 19.41 1.73 -7.25
#